data_AF-M2QU37-F1
#
_entry.id   AF-M2QU37-F1
#
_cell.length_a   1.000
_cell.length_b   1.000
_cell.length_c   1.000
_cell.angle_alpha   90.00
_cell.angle_beta   90.00
_cell.angle_gamma   90.00
#
_symmetry.space_group_name_H-M   'P 1'
#
loop_
_entity.id
_entity.type
_entity.pdbx_description
1 polymer ?
#
loop_
_entity_poly.entity_id
_entity_poly.type
_entity_poly.pdbx_seq_one_letter_code
_entity_poly.pdbx_strand_id
1 'polypeptide(L)'
;MSNVAEHVTPEDQPSTTASTAEATYVAPSLSVQQEDAIIHTRITNDEKALRRVTKKFHNYTSVAYTPVIPPLLPAFTSVEDAREAFLVELASFHLSLKKSLMVCEAEARQVEEYQRERERIATEHVRLKDQIEELKTSLEHAQLQRKRKIEYDQIADKINTFPSREELERSIASLENDMATIRAEHESQNRVVQSQKSALEGIISELASLRLMGKQDPTELSRPESPAPELPPEVEGEDVDMEAEGSTSARTREESGELNEEHEEGENDRDSDDIPLAHTLNAGARPFVPSTSRTSTPVIPMSGSNSPAPIPSVRVSDEDDIEMGELAEEPKVKKKAREEELEEGEASDMSSELSDPPDD
;
A
#
# COMPACT_ATOMS: atom_id res chain seq x y z
N MET A 1 -1.28 45.68 70.52
CA MET A 1 -2.71 46.02 70.71
C MET A 1 -3.47 44.71 70.84
N SER A 2 -4.46 44.67 71.75
CA SER A 2 -5.44 43.59 71.99
C SER A 2 -4.94 42.21 72.48
N ASN A 3 -5.55 41.81 73.60
CA ASN A 3 -5.45 40.52 74.32
C ASN A 3 -6.67 39.61 73.99
N VAL A 4 -6.83 38.52 74.78
CA VAL A 4 -8.04 37.71 75.06
C VAL A 4 -8.22 36.50 74.11
N ALA A 5 -8.49 35.26 74.55
CA ALA A 5 -8.44 34.56 75.86
C ALA A 5 -8.28 33.04 75.58
N GLU A 6 -7.50 32.27 76.34
CA GLU A 6 -7.94 31.45 77.50
C GLU A 6 -9.13 30.48 77.26
N HIS A 7 -8.83 29.17 77.20
CA HIS A 7 -9.51 28.17 78.06
C HIS A 7 -8.61 26.94 78.30
N VAL A 8 -8.75 26.34 79.48
CA VAL A 8 -7.86 25.35 80.08
C VAL A 8 -8.62 24.07 80.51
N THR A 9 -7.92 22.92 80.52
CA THR A 9 -8.11 21.63 81.27
C THR A 9 -9.17 20.59 80.87
N PRO A 10 -9.04 19.30 81.29
CA PRO A 10 -7.88 18.55 81.85
C PRO A 10 -7.65 17.11 81.26
N GLU A 11 -6.68 16.38 81.84
CA GLU A 11 -6.48 14.90 81.81
C GLU A 11 -6.14 14.25 80.44
N ASP A 12 -5.31 13.20 80.34
CA ASP A 12 -4.88 12.22 81.35
C ASP A 12 -3.39 11.82 81.19
N GLN A 13 -2.72 11.37 82.26
CA GLN A 13 -1.44 10.66 82.20
C GLN A 13 -1.67 9.19 82.55
N PRO A 14 -0.94 8.27 81.89
CA PRO A 14 -0.14 7.39 82.75
C PRO A 14 1.29 7.10 82.27
N SER A 15 2.20 7.22 83.23
CA SER A 15 3.36 6.34 83.46
C SER A 15 4.28 5.96 82.28
N THR A 16 5.46 6.57 82.33
CA THR A 16 6.77 5.96 82.13
C THR A 16 6.81 4.42 82.10
N THR A 17 7.19 3.84 80.96
CA THR A 17 8.06 2.65 80.96
C THR A 17 9.28 2.93 80.10
N ALA A 18 10.46 2.89 80.72
CA ALA A 18 11.71 2.97 79.99
C ALA A 18 11.94 1.65 79.26
N SER A 19 11.91 1.67 77.93
CA SER A 19 12.39 0.56 77.10
C SER A 19 13.57 1.05 76.29
N THR A 20 14.74 0.51 76.58
CA THR A 20 15.99 0.79 75.88
C THR A 20 15.92 0.14 74.50
N ALA A 21 15.27 0.82 73.55
CA ALA A 21 15.29 0.41 72.15
C ALA A 21 16.71 0.58 71.62
N GLU A 22 17.44 -0.53 71.48
CA GLU A 22 18.64 -0.57 70.67
C GLU A 22 18.27 -0.09 69.26
N ALA A 23 18.85 1.04 68.85
CA ALA A 23 18.69 1.53 67.49
C ALA A 23 19.50 0.62 66.56
N THR A 24 18.90 -0.51 66.18
CA THR A 24 19.44 -1.44 65.19
C THR A 24 19.80 -0.64 63.93
N TYR A 25 21.10 -0.48 63.69
CA TYR A 25 21.61 0.23 62.54
C TYR A 25 21.28 -0.56 61.27
N VAL A 26 20.15 -0.22 60.64
CA VAL A 26 19.81 -0.69 59.31
C VAL A 26 20.73 0.06 58.34
N ALA A 27 21.82 -0.59 57.95
CA ALA A 27 22.69 -0.08 56.91
C ALA A 27 21.87 0.19 55.64
N PRO A 28 22.02 1.35 54.97
CA PRO A 28 21.34 1.61 53.71
C PRO A 28 21.62 0.49 52.71
N SER A 29 20.58 -0.10 52.13
CA SER A 29 20.72 -1.08 51.05
C SER A 29 21.42 -0.42 49.87
N LEU A 30 22.53 -0.99 49.42
CA LEU A 30 23.23 -0.56 48.21
C LEU A 30 22.28 -0.59 47.02
N SER A 31 22.41 0.35 46.09
CA SER A 31 21.66 0.25 44.83
C SER A 31 22.22 -0.90 44.00
N VAL A 32 21.37 -1.56 43.20
CA VAL A 32 21.77 -2.70 42.32
C VAL A 32 23.03 -2.36 41.50
N GLN A 33 23.12 -1.13 41.00
CA GLN A 33 24.27 -0.62 40.24
C GLN A 33 25.56 -0.53 41.07
N GLN A 34 25.46 -0.21 42.37
CA GLN A 34 26.60 -0.22 43.30
C GLN A 34 26.98 -1.65 43.70
N GLU A 35 25.99 -2.54 43.86
CA GLU A 35 26.23 -3.97 44.11
C GLU A 35 26.96 -4.62 42.93
N ASP A 36 26.50 -4.39 41.69
CA ASP A 36 27.16 -4.83 40.46
C ASP A 36 28.60 -4.28 40.35
N ALA A 37 28.82 -3.00 40.69
CA ALA A 37 30.17 -2.42 40.69
C ALA A 37 31.10 -3.07 41.74
N ILE A 38 30.58 -3.40 42.93
CA ILE A 38 31.33 -4.12 43.98
C ILE A 38 31.60 -5.56 43.56
N ILE A 39 30.63 -6.23 42.93
CA ILE A 39 30.75 -7.60 42.41
C ILE A 39 31.80 -7.63 41.30
N HIS A 40 31.71 -6.73 40.31
CA HIS A 40 32.70 -6.59 39.23
C HIS A 40 34.10 -6.38 39.80
N THR A 41 34.28 -5.42 40.72
CA THR A 41 35.57 -5.15 41.38
C THR A 41 36.14 -6.39 42.08
N ARG A 42 35.28 -7.19 42.74
CA ARG A 42 35.67 -8.45 43.41
C ARG A 42 35.98 -9.59 42.46
N ILE A 43 35.39 -9.60 41.26
CA ILE A 43 35.64 -10.61 40.22
C ILE A 43 36.96 -10.30 39.49
N THR A 44 37.21 -9.04 39.14
CA THR A 44 38.43 -8.62 38.42
C THR A 44 39.69 -8.67 39.29
N ASN A 45 39.60 -8.36 40.60
CA ASN A 45 40.76 -8.38 41.50
C ASN A 45 40.93 -9.74 42.20
N ASP A 46 41.78 -10.64 41.68
CA ASP A 46 42.15 -11.90 42.37
C ASP A 46 43.09 -11.68 43.55
N GLU A 47 42.50 -11.18 44.62
CA GLU A 47 43.04 -11.09 45.97
C GLU A 47 43.62 -12.42 46.51
N LYS A 48 43.22 -13.60 45.97
CA LYS A 48 43.78 -14.88 46.41
C LYS A 48 45.21 -15.06 45.88
N ALA A 49 45.51 -14.59 44.67
CA ALA A 49 46.88 -14.62 44.13
C ALA A 49 47.83 -13.77 44.96
N LEU A 50 47.43 -12.54 45.28
CA LEU A 50 48.20 -11.66 46.17
C LEU A 50 48.44 -12.33 47.54
N ARG A 51 47.41 -12.93 48.14
CA ARG A 51 47.55 -13.70 49.40
C ARG A 51 48.50 -14.91 49.29
N ARG A 52 48.56 -15.59 48.15
CA ARG A 52 49.54 -16.68 47.92
C ARG A 52 50.98 -16.15 47.85
N VAL A 53 51.23 -15.08 47.08
CA VAL A 53 52.53 -14.38 47.02
C VAL A 53 52.97 -13.96 48.42
N THR A 54 52.08 -13.30 49.19
CA THR A 54 52.34 -12.88 50.57
C THR A 54 52.69 -14.08 51.46
N LYS A 55 51.97 -15.20 51.38
CA LYS A 55 52.26 -16.40 52.17
C LYS A 55 53.61 -17.03 51.81
N LYS A 56 53.97 -17.09 50.52
CA LYS A 56 55.27 -17.59 50.04
C LYS A 56 56.41 -16.69 50.50
N PHE A 57 56.24 -15.36 50.45
CA PHE A 57 57.21 -14.40 50.98
C PHE A 57 57.47 -14.63 52.47
N HIS A 58 56.43 -14.70 53.30
CA HIS A 58 56.58 -14.95 54.74
C HIS A 58 57.27 -16.29 55.03
N ASN A 59 56.95 -17.35 54.27
CA ASN A 59 57.61 -18.65 54.40
C ASN A 59 59.12 -18.54 54.10
N TYR A 60 59.49 -17.92 52.97
CA TYR A 60 60.89 -17.66 52.64
C TYR A 60 61.60 -16.85 53.74
N THR A 61 61.00 -15.75 54.21
CA THR A 61 61.56 -14.92 55.28
C THR A 61 61.77 -15.72 56.57
N SER A 62 60.84 -16.59 56.97
CA SER A 62 60.96 -17.40 58.19
C SER A 62 62.05 -18.47 58.17
N VAL A 63 62.45 -18.93 56.97
CA VAL A 63 63.51 -19.94 56.79
C VAL A 63 64.86 -19.29 56.50
N ALA A 64 64.87 -18.14 55.81
CA ALA A 64 66.08 -17.36 55.54
C ALA A 64 66.58 -16.54 56.74
N TYR A 65 65.65 -16.04 57.58
CA TYR A 65 65.97 -15.29 58.80
C TYR A 65 65.53 -16.07 60.02
N THR A 66 66.44 -16.88 60.56
CA THR A 66 66.21 -17.61 61.81
C THR A 66 65.95 -16.62 62.96
N PRO A 67 64.85 -16.74 63.72
CA PRO A 67 64.65 -15.92 64.91
C PRO A 67 65.75 -16.20 65.95
N VAL A 68 66.04 -15.19 66.79
CA VAL A 68 67.13 -15.20 67.79
C VAL A 68 66.99 -16.31 68.86
N ILE A 69 65.85 -17.00 68.90
CA ILE A 69 65.58 -18.15 69.77
C ILE A 69 65.57 -19.42 68.92
N PRO A 70 66.45 -20.42 69.19
CA PRO A 70 66.51 -21.65 68.40
C PRO A 70 65.18 -22.43 68.38
N PRO A 71 64.65 -22.79 67.20
CA PRO A 71 63.47 -23.65 67.10
C PRO A 71 63.80 -25.10 67.49
N LEU A 72 62.83 -25.79 68.09
CA LEU A 72 62.99 -27.14 68.67
C LEU A 72 63.02 -28.27 67.62
N LEU A 73 62.83 -27.97 66.33
CA LEU A 73 62.92 -28.91 65.21
C LEU A 73 63.62 -28.26 64.00
N PRO A 74 64.38 -29.05 63.19
CA PRO A 74 64.98 -28.55 61.96
C PRO A 74 63.90 -28.26 60.91
N ALA A 75 64.02 -27.15 60.20
CA ALA A 75 63.21 -26.87 59.02
C ALA A 75 63.60 -27.83 57.88
N PHE A 76 62.67 -28.66 57.42
CA PHE A 76 62.93 -29.70 56.40
C PHE A 76 63.02 -29.17 54.96
N THR A 77 62.71 -27.90 54.71
CA THR A 77 62.79 -27.24 53.40
C THR A 77 64.03 -26.37 53.33
N SER A 78 64.82 -26.43 52.25
CA SER A 78 65.99 -25.56 52.12
C SER A 78 65.57 -24.09 51.91
N VAL A 79 66.47 -23.16 52.25
CA VAL A 79 66.28 -21.72 52.01
C VAL A 79 66.06 -21.45 50.52
N GLU A 80 66.75 -22.18 49.64
CA GLU A 80 66.67 -22.00 48.19
C GLU A 80 65.34 -22.51 47.62
N ASP A 81 64.83 -23.66 48.09
CA ASP A 81 63.49 -24.14 47.69
C ASP A 81 62.40 -23.13 48.05
N ALA A 82 62.51 -22.51 49.23
CA ALA A 82 61.58 -21.49 49.69
C ALA A 82 61.69 -20.18 48.88
N ARG A 83 62.91 -19.83 48.43
CA ARG A 83 63.21 -18.68 47.58
C ARG A 83 62.62 -18.86 46.18
N GLU A 84 62.91 -19.99 45.53
CA GLU A 84 62.40 -20.31 44.19
C GLU A 84 60.87 -20.43 44.21
N ALA A 85 60.29 -21.07 45.23
CA ALA A 85 58.84 -21.14 45.38
C ALA A 85 58.16 -19.77 45.60
N PHE A 86 58.88 -18.75 46.08
CA PHE A 86 58.40 -17.37 46.12
C PHE A 86 58.57 -16.65 44.77
N LEU A 87 59.72 -16.80 44.11
CA LEU A 87 59.98 -16.19 42.79
C LEU A 87 58.99 -16.70 41.73
N VAL A 88 58.65 -17.99 41.73
CA VAL A 88 57.67 -18.58 40.82
C VAL A 88 56.25 -18.02 41.06
N GLU A 89 55.82 -17.87 42.32
CA GLU A 89 54.49 -17.28 42.62
C GLU A 89 54.45 -15.77 42.33
N LEU A 90 55.56 -15.05 42.53
CA LEU A 90 55.67 -13.64 42.16
C LEU A 90 55.61 -13.45 40.63
N ALA A 91 56.30 -14.31 39.88
CA ALA A 91 56.27 -14.31 38.42
C ALA A 91 54.88 -14.66 37.87
N SER A 92 54.19 -15.65 38.47
CA SER A 92 52.83 -16.02 38.06
C SER A 92 51.81 -14.92 38.38
N PHE A 93 51.94 -14.23 39.52
CA PHE A 93 51.12 -13.07 39.85
C PHE A 93 51.34 -11.89 38.88
N HIS A 94 52.60 -11.57 38.57
CA HIS A 94 52.93 -10.54 37.58
C HIS A 94 52.40 -10.86 36.18
N LEU A 95 52.47 -12.13 35.76
CA LEU A 95 51.86 -12.59 34.51
C LEU A 95 50.32 -12.45 34.55
N SER A 96 49.68 -12.77 35.68
CA SER A 96 48.23 -12.60 35.87
C SER A 96 47.80 -11.13 35.75
N LEU A 97 48.55 -10.20 36.34
CA LEU A 97 48.27 -8.76 36.22
C LEU A 97 48.40 -8.28 34.76
N LYS A 98 49.43 -8.72 34.04
CA LYS A 98 49.60 -8.42 32.60
C LYS A 98 48.44 -8.97 31.77
N LYS A 99 48.01 -10.20 32.03
CA LYS A 99 46.82 -10.80 31.39
C LYS A 99 45.58 -9.95 31.66
N SER A 100 45.34 -9.54 32.91
CA SER A 100 44.18 -8.71 33.28
C SER A 100 44.17 -7.40 32.51
N LEU A 101 45.32 -6.72 32.39
CA LEU A 101 45.44 -5.47 31.64
C LEU A 101 45.12 -5.68 30.14
N MET A 102 45.68 -6.73 29.52
CA MET A 102 45.39 -7.05 28.12
C MET A 102 43.91 -7.38 27.88
N VAL A 103 43.25 -8.02 28.85
CA VAL A 103 41.80 -8.29 28.79
C VAL A 103 41.01 -6.99 28.85
N CYS A 104 41.29 -6.09 29.80
CA CYS A 104 40.61 -4.80 29.89
C CYS A 104 40.81 -3.93 28.63
N GLU A 105 41.99 -3.96 28.01
CA GLU A 105 42.20 -3.30 26.71
C GLU A 105 41.40 -3.93 25.57
N ALA A 106 41.28 -5.26 25.54
CA ALA A 106 40.50 -5.96 24.53
C ALA A 106 39.00 -5.69 24.70
N GLU A 107 38.50 -5.72 25.94
CA GLU A 107 37.12 -5.36 26.30
C GLU A 107 36.81 -3.91 25.91
N ALA A 108 37.72 -2.96 26.18
CA ALA A 108 37.54 -1.56 25.78
C ALA A 108 37.38 -1.41 24.26
N ARG A 109 38.27 -2.03 23.46
CA ARG A 109 38.14 -2.05 21.99
C ARG A 109 36.82 -2.68 21.54
N GLN A 110 36.42 -3.80 22.16
CA GLN A 110 35.19 -4.51 21.81
C GLN A 110 33.94 -3.66 22.11
N VAL A 111 33.94 -2.92 23.22
CA VAL A 111 32.86 -1.98 23.57
C VAL A 111 32.77 -0.84 22.56
N GLU A 112 33.89 -0.30 22.08
CA GLU A 112 33.88 0.71 21.00
C GLU A 112 33.27 0.16 19.69
N GLU A 113 33.67 -1.04 19.25
CA GLU A 113 33.09 -1.65 18.04
C GLU A 113 31.58 -1.88 18.19
N TYR A 114 31.11 -2.38 19.34
CA TYR A 114 29.67 -2.52 19.58
C TYR A 114 28.92 -1.19 19.60
N GLN A 115 29.54 -0.09 20.04
CA GLN A 115 28.93 1.23 19.98
C GLN A 115 28.80 1.71 18.53
N ARG A 116 29.86 1.59 17.71
CA ARG A 116 29.82 1.95 16.28
C ARG A 116 28.80 1.10 15.52
N GLU A 117 28.75 -0.20 15.78
CA GLU A 117 27.80 -1.10 15.12
C GLU A 117 26.35 -0.81 15.53
N ARG A 118 26.10 -0.47 16.81
CA ARG A 118 24.79 -0.02 17.28
C ARG A 118 24.37 1.29 16.59
N GLU A 119 25.28 2.22 16.38
CA GLU A 119 25.02 3.46 15.64
C GLU A 119 24.74 3.18 14.14
N ARG A 120 25.50 2.28 13.51
CA ARG A 120 25.25 1.80 12.15
C ARG A 120 23.84 1.22 12.01
N ILE A 121 23.46 0.30 12.90
CA ILE A 121 22.11 -0.30 12.91
C ILE A 121 21.03 0.75 13.15
N ALA A 122 21.25 1.71 14.07
CA ALA A 122 20.29 2.78 14.33
C ALA A 122 20.07 3.69 13.10
N THR A 123 21.14 4.07 12.40
CA THR A 123 21.03 4.87 11.16
C THR A 123 20.36 4.10 10.02
N GLU A 124 20.65 2.80 9.88
CA GLU A 124 19.98 1.94 8.91
C GLU A 124 18.47 1.77 9.22
N HIS A 125 18.11 1.61 10.49
CA HIS A 125 16.72 1.51 10.91
C HIS A 125 15.91 2.81 10.64
N VAL A 126 16.52 3.99 10.82
CA VAL A 126 15.90 5.26 10.41
C VAL A 126 15.74 5.31 8.88
N ARG A 127 16.81 5.03 8.12
CA ARG A 127 16.78 4.99 6.65
C ARG A 127 15.68 4.06 6.09
N LEU A 128 15.50 2.89 6.68
CA LEU A 128 14.48 1.93 6.27
C LEU A 128 13.06 2.40 6.60
N LYS A 129 12.86 3.11 7.73
CA LYS A 129 11.58 3.75 8.04
C LYS A 129 11.22 4.84 7.05
N ASP A 130 12.18 5.72 6.72
CA ASP A 130 11.97 6.79 5.74
C ASP A 130 11.58 6.20 4.36
N GLN A 131 12.23 5.11 3.94
CA GLN A 131 11.88 4.38 2.72
C GLN A 131 10.48 3.74 2.77
N ILE A 132 10.05 3.23 3.92
CA ILE A 132 8.69 2.69 4.10
C ILE A 132 7.64 3.80 3.95
N GLU A 133 7.87 4.98 4.54
CA GLU A 133 6.95 6.12 4.39
C GLU A 133 6.92 6.66 2.96
N GLU A 134 8.08 6.75 2.27
CA GLU A 134 8.14 7.09 0.84
C GLU A 134 7.31 6.10 0.00
N LEU A 135 7.49 4.79 0.22
CA LEU A 135 6.75 3.75 -0.50
C LEU A 135 5.24 3.79 -0.23
N LYS A 136 4.80 4.11 1.00
CA LYS A 136 3.38 4.32 1.32
C LYS A 136 2.78 5.47 0.52
N THR A 137 3.42 6.65 0.51
CA THR A 137 2.91 7.81 -0.24
C THR A 137 2.89 7.55 -1.76
N SER A 138 3.89 6.83 -2.28
CA SER A 138 3.93 6.38 -3.68
C SER A 138 2.78 5.41 -4.01
N LEU A 139 2.47 4.48 -3.10
CA LEU A 139 1.34 3.55 -3.23
C LEU A 139 -0.01 4.28 -3.23
N GLU A 140 -0.24 5.21 -2.31
CA GLU A 140 -1.44 6.04 -2.26
C GLU A 140 -1.64 6.83 -3.56
N HIS A 141 -0.57 7.45 -4.07
CA HIS A 141 -0.59 8.18 -5.33
C HIS A 141 -0.90 7.25 -6.52
N ALA A 142 -0.30 6.05 -6.58
CA ALA A 142 -0.57 5.06 -7.62
C ALA A 142 -2.03 4.55 -7.57
N GLN A 143 -2.58 4.32 -6.37
CA GLN A 143 -3.99 3.97 -6.18
C GLN A 143 -4.92 5.08 -6.65
N LEU A 144 -4.61 6.35 -6.33
CA LEU A 144 -5.39 7.51 -6.77
C LEU A 144 -5.35 7.68 -8.30
N GLN A 145 -4.19 7.48 -8.93
CA GLN A 145 -4.07 7.44 -10.40
C GLN A 145 -4.92 6.31 -11.00
N ARG A 146 -4.92 5.12 -10.41
CA ARG A 146 -5.75 4.00 -10.86
C ARG A 146 -7.26 4.32 -10.77
N LYS A 147 -7.72 4.93 -9.66
CA LYS A 147 -9.12 5.36 -9.50
C LYS A 147 -9.53 6.36 -10.60
N ARG A 148 -8.74 7.42 -10.77
CA ARG A 148 -8.95 8.42 -11.85
C ARG A 148 -8.95 7.80 -13.24
N LYS A 149 -8.06 6.84 -13.50
CA LYS A 149 -8.05 6.12 -14.79
C LYS A 149 -9.35 5.35 -15.00
N ILE A 150 -9.83 4.62 -14.01
CA ILE A 150 -11.10 3.89 -14.09
C ILE A 150 -12.28 4.86 -14.32
N GLU A 151 -12.29 6.03 -13.66
CA GLU A 151 -13.27 7.09 -13.90
C GLU A 151 -13.22 7.61 -15.35
N TYR A 152 -12.02 7.85 -15.91
CA TYR A 152 -11.86 8.25 -17.31
C TYR A 152 -12.28 7.15 -18.28
N ASP A 153 -11.94 5.89 -18.02
CA ASP A 153 -12.32 4.74 -18.85
C ASP A 153 -13.87 4.59 -18.86
N GLN A 154 -14.54 4.71 -17.70
CA GLN A 154 -16.01 4.73 -17.60
C GLN A 154 -16.67 5.91 -18.34
N ILE A 155 -16.04 7.09 -18.34
CA ILE A 155 -16.53 8.26 -19.10
C ILE A 155 -16.32 8.03 -20.59
N ALA A 156 -15.19 7.45 -21.00
CA ALA A 156 -14.92 7.12 -22.40
C ALA A 156 -15.93 6.09 -22.93
N ASP A 157 -16.22 5.03 -22.17
CA ASP A 157 -17.24 4.03 -22.52
C ASP A 157 -18.62 4.68 -22.69
N LYS A 158 -19.01 5.59 -21.79
CA LYS A 158 -20.26 6.36 -21.93
C LYS A 158 -20.26 7.30 -23.13
N ILE A 159 -19.13 7.91 -23.50
CA ILE A 159 -19.03 8.74 -24.70
C ILE A 159 -19.16 7.88 -25.97
N ASN A 160 -18.58 6.68 -25.96
CA ASN A 160 -18.60 5.74 -27.09
C ASN A 160 -19.98 5.12 -27.39
N THR A 161 -21.00 5.29 -26.53
CA THR A 161 -22.38 4.89 -26.84
C THR A 161 -23.14 5.91 -27.69
N PHE A 162 -22.64 7.14 -27.79
CA PHE A 162 -23.24 8.19 -28.62
C PHE A 162 -22.65 8.14 -30.04
N PRO A 163 -23.43 8.56 -31.07
CA PRO A 163 -22.90 8.71 -32.42
C PRO A 163 -21.74 9.72 -32.43
N SER A 164 -20.83 9.58 -33.39
CA SER A 164 -19.71 10.53 -33.48
C SER A 164 -20.23 11.94 -33.72
N ARG A 165 -19.49 12.94 -33.22
CA ARG A 165 -19.86 14.34 -33.38
C ARG A 165 -20.07 14.73 -34.84
N GLU A 166 -19.25 14.19 -35.75
CA GLU A 166 -19.35 14.44 -37.18
C GLU A 166 -20.63 13.83 -37.80
N GLU A 167 -21.06 12.65 -37.35
CA GLU A 167 -22.33 12.04 -37.79
C GLU A 167 -23.53 12.86 -37.32
N LEU A 168 -23.50 13.36 -36.09
CA LEU A 168 -24.54 14.25 -35.57
C LEU A 168 -24.59 15.58 -36.34
N GLU A 169 -23.43 16.19 -36.62
CA GLU A 169 -23.34 17.41 -37.43
C GLU A 169 -23.83 17.18 -38.88
N ARG A 170 -23.52 16.02 -39.49
CA ARG A 170 -24.08 15.62 -40.79
C ARG A 170 -25.60 15.41 -40.76
N SER A 171 -26.13 14.81 -39.69
CA SER A 171 -27.58 14.61 -39.49
C SER A 171 -28.32 15.95 -39.36
N ILE A 172 -27.79 16.87 -38.55
CA ILE A 172 -28.33 18.24 -38.39
C ILE A 172 -28.36 18.95 -39.75
N ALA A 173 -27.25 18.95 -40.49
CA ALA A 173 -27.17 19.60 -41.80
C ALA A 173 -28.18 19.03 -42.82
N SER A 174 -28.44 17.71 -42.79
CA SER A 174 -29.48 17.07 -43.60
C SER A 174 -30.87 17.57 -43.23
N LEU A 175 -31.21 17.56 -41.94
CA LEU A 175 -32.52 18.01 -41.45
C LEU A 175 -32.75 19.52 -41.72
N GLU A 176 -31.70 20.34 -41.64
CA GLU A 176 -31.77 21.76 -41.99
C GLU A 176 -32.04 21.98 -43.49
N ASN A 177 -31.40 21.19 -44.36
CA ASN A 177 -31.66 21.20 -45.80
C ASN A 177 -33.09 20.74 -46.14
N ASP A 178 -33.58 19.70 -45.46
CA ASP A 178 -34.93 19.18 -45.68
C ASP A 178 -35.99 20.19 -45.20
N MET A 179 -35.77 20.83 -44.04
CA MET A 179 -36.61 21.95 -43.58
C MET A 179 -36.61 23.12 -44.55
N ALA A 180 -35.46 23.48 -45.14
CA ALA A 180 -35.39 24.55 -46.14
C ALA A 180 -36.17 24.19 -47.42
N THR A 181 -36.07 22.93 -47.86
CA THR A 181 -36.79 22.40 -49.02
C THR A 181 -38.31 22.42 -48.81
N ILE A 182 -38.78 21.91 -47.66
CA ILE A 182 -40.22 21.91 -47.30
C ILE A 182 -40.77 23.34 -47.22
N ARG A 183 -40.02 24.30 -46.66
CA ARG A 183 -40.43 25.71 -46.61
C ARG A 183 -40.56 26.33 -48.00
N ALA A 184 -39.60 26.06 -48.90
CA ALA A 184 -39.65 26.54 -50.28
C ALA A 184 -40.80 25.92 -51.08
N GLU A 185 -41.08 24.63 -50.88
CA GLU A 185 -42.25 23.99 -51.50
C GLU A 185 -43.56 24.59 -50.96
N HIS A 186 -43.70 24.76 -49.65
CA HIS A 186 -44.89 25.37 -49.04
C HIS A 186 -45.12 26.81 -49.54
N GLU A 187 -44.06 27.61 -49.69
CA GLU A 187 -44.15 28.95 -50.28
C GLU A 187 -44.62 28.89 -51.75
N SER A 188 -44.10 27.93 -52.54
CA SER A 188 -44.52 27.67 -53.92
C SER A 188 -45.99 27.27 -54.01
N GLN A 189 -46.43 26.31 -53.20
CA GLN A 189 -47.82 25.85 -53.13
C GLN A 189 -48.76 26.99 -52.72
N ASN A 190 -48.42 27.75 -51.67
CA ASN A 190 -49.20 28.92 -51.24
C ASN A 190 -49.31 29.96 -52.38
N ARG A 191 -48.22 30.23 -53.11
CA ARG A 191 -48.23 31.13 -54.27
C ARG A 191 -49.16 30.61 -55.40
N VAL A 192 -49.18 29.30 -55.66
CA VAL A 192 -50.11 28.69 -56.63
C VAL A 192 -51.56 28.84 -56.18
N VAL A 193 -51.86 28.57 -54.90
CA VAL A 193 -53.21 28.70 -54.34
C VAL A 193 -53.70 30.14 -54.39
N GLN A 194 -52.87 31.13 -54.04
CA GLN A 194 -53.25 32.55 -54.14
C GLN A 194 -53.48 32.98 -55.59
N SER A 195 -52.67 32.49 -56.54
CA SER A 195 -52.85 32.74 -57.97
C SER A 195 -54.18 32.17 -58.49
N GLN A 196 -54.48 30.91 -58.15
CA GLN A 196 -55.76 30.27 -58.50
C GLN A 196 -56.96 30.97 -57.88
N LYS A 197 -56.86 31.38 -56.61
CA LYS A 197 -57.90 32.17 -55.92
C LYS A 197 -58.16 33.48 -56.64
N SER A 198 -57.11 34.23 -56.99
CA SER A 198 -57.24 35.50 -57.72
C SER A 198 -57.86 35.30 -59.12
N ALA A 199 -57.50 34.23 -59.83
CA ALA A 199 -58.10 33.90 -61.12
C ALA A 199 -59.60 33.54 -61.01
N LEU A 200 -59.98 32.76 -59.99
CA LEU A 200 -61.38 32.44 -59.67
C LEU A 200 -62.19 33.68 -59.29
N GLU A 201 -61.64 34.58 -58.48
CA GLU A 201 -62.24 35.88 -58.16
C GLU A 201 -62.48 36.73 -59.42
N GLY A 202 -61.54 36.70 -60.37
CA GLY A 202 -61.71 37.29 -61.70
C GLY A 202 -62.90 36.71 -62.48
N ILE A 203 -62.96 35.37 -62.62
CA ILE A 203 -64.07 34.69 -63.31
C ILE A 203 -65.41 34.96 -62.62
N ILE A 204 -65.46 35.01 -61.29
CA ILE A 204 -66.67 35.32 -60.53
C ILE A 204 -67.13 36.77 -60.82
N SER A 205 -66.19 37.73 -60.92
CA SER A 205 -66.48 39.12 -61.30
C SER A 205 -67.00 39.24 -62.74
N GLU A 206 -66.41 38.50 -63.68
CA GLU A 206 -66.87 38.43 -65.08
C GLU A 206 -68.27 37.81 -65.18
N LEU A 207 -68.52 36.69 -64.48
CA LEU A 207 -69.85 36.06 -64.43
C LEU A 207 -70.90 36.95 -63.75
N ALA A 208 -70.53 37.72 -62.72
CA ALA A 208 -71.42 38.71 -62.12
C ALA A 208 -71.76 39.84 -63.11
N SER A 209 -70.77 40.30 -63.88
CA SER A 209 -70.94 41.32 -64.94
C SER A 209 -71.80 40.80 -66.10
N LEU A 210 -71.58 39.56 -66.55
CA LEU A 210 -72.40 38.90 -67.57
C LEU A 210 -73.83 38.65 -67.08
N ARG A 211 -74.04 38.29 -65.81
CA ARG A 211 -75.39 38.20 -65.21
C ARG A 211 -76.08 39.57 -65.07
N LEU A 212 -75.32 40.65 -64.97
CA LEU A 212 -75.85 42.01 -64.96
C LEU A 212 -76.26 42.47 -66.37
N MET A 213 -75.45 42.15 -67.40
CA MET A 213 -75.77 42.40 -68.81
C MET A 213 -76.91 41.51 -69.33
N GLY A 214 -76.87 40.21 -69.05
CA GLY A 214 -77.86 39.22 -69.49
C GLY A 214 -79.24 39.33 -68.82
N LYS A 215 -79.41 40.28 -67.90
CA LYS A 215 -80.73 40.69 -67.37
C LYS A 215 -81.44 41.72 -68.26
N GLN A 216 -80.91 42.03 -69.44
CA GLN A 216 -81.56 42.84 -70.46
C GLN A 216 -82.10 42.00 -71.63
N ASP A 217 -83.10 41.15 -71.36
CA ASP A 217 -84.25 41.02 -72.27
C ASP A 217 -85.50 40.52 -71.50
N PRO A 218 -86.67 41.18 -71.64
CA PRO A 218 -87.87 40.85 -70.86
C PRO A 218 -88.91 40.05 -71.68
N THR A 219 -89.58 39.07 -71.06
CA THR A 219 -90.82 38.39 -71.56
C THR A 219 -90.71 37.68 -72.93
N GLU A 220 -91.07 36.41 -73.11
CA GLU A 220 -92.12 35.60 -72.49
C GLU A 220 -91.72 34.11 -72.39
N LEU A 221 -92.24 33.37 -71.39
CA LEU A 221 -93.28 32.34 -71.62
C LEU A 221 -93.67 31.64 -70.32
N SER A 222 -94.89 31.89 -69.87
CA SER A 222 -95.50 31.25 -68.69
C SER A 222 -96.00 29.84 -69.02
N ARG A 223 -95.76 28.86 -68.13
CA ARG A 223 -96.68 27.73 -67.85
C ARG A 223 -96.37 27.10 -66.47
N PRO A 224 -97.31 26.35 -65.86
CA PRO A 224 -97.65 26.58 -64.46
C PRO A 224 -97.43 25.36 -63.54
N GLU A 225 -97.78 25.55 -62.27
CA GLU A 225 -97.81 24.55 -61.19
C GLU A 225 -98.65 23.29 -61.52
N SER A 226 -98.26 22.15 -60.91
CA SER A 226 -99.09 21.02 -60.43
C SER A 226 -98.30 19.69 -60.48
N PRO A 227 -98.49 18.73 -59.55
CA PRO A 227 -98.58 18.85 -58.09
C PRO A 227 -97.61 17.84 -57.40
N ALA A 228 -97.63 17.77 -56.06
CA ALA A 228 -96.81 16.83 -55.30
C ALA A 228 -97.26 15.35 -55.41
N PRO A 229 -96.35 14.38 -55.26
CA PRO A 229 -96.61 13.08 -54.67
C PRO A 229 -96.29 13.12 -53.16
N GLU A 230 -97.28 12.70 -52.39
CA GLU A 230 -97.29 12.52 -50.94
C GLU A 230 -96.43 11.31 -50.50
N LEU A 231 -95.65 11.45 -49.41
CA LEU A 231 -95.09 10.32 -48.67
C LEU A 231 -95.36 10.50 -47.16
N PRO A 232 -96.10 9.58 -46.51
CA PRO A 232 -96.44 9.63 -45.07
C PRO A 232 -95.24 9.34 -44.13
N PRO A 233 -95.43 9.44 -42.79
CA PRO A 233 -94.35 9.52 -41.80
C PRO A 233 -93.94 8.17 -41.20
N GLU A 234 -92.85 8.20 -40.41
CA GLU A 234 -92.29 7.12 -39.58
C GLU A 234 -91.67 5.98 -40.45
N VAL A 235 -90.57 5.31 -40.07
CA VAL A 235 -90.19 4.82 -38.74
C VAL A 235 -88.66 4.97 -38.50
N GLU A 236 -88.27 4.95 -37.24
CA GLU A 236 -86.89 4.70 -36.79
C GLU A 236 -86.29 3.44 -37.45
N GLY A 237 -85.00 3.46 -37.79
CA GLY A 237 -84.37 2.34 -38.50
C GLY A 237 -82.86 2.47 -38.71
N GLU A 238 -82.11 2.03 -37.70
CA GLU A 238 -80.81 1.33 -37.80
C GLU A 238 -79.66 1.99 -38.58
N ASP A 239 -78.66 2.47 -37.82
CA ASP A 239 -77.26 2.48 -38.26
C ASP A 239 -76.86 1.05 -38.69
N VAL A 240 -76.58 0.84 -39.98
CA VAL A 240 -75.98 -0.39 -40.49
C VAL A 240 -74.77 -0.05 -41.35
N ASP A 241 -73.66 0.24 -40.68
CA ASP A 241 -72.33 -0.03 -41.24
C ASP A 241 -72.19 -1.55 -41.42
N MET A 242 -72.23 -2.05 -42.66
CA MET A 242 -71.86 -3.43 -42.98
C MET A 242 -70.98 -3.52 -44.24
N GLU A 243 -69.69 -3.68 -43.96
CA GLU A 243 -68.79 -4.68 -44.58
C GLU A 243 -68.39 -4.46 -46.07
N ALA A 244 -67.24 -4.97 -46.55
CA ALA A 244 -66.45 -6.10 -46.06
C ALA A 244 -64.94 -6.03 -46.42
N GLU A 245 -64.17 -6.96 -45.84
CA GLU A 245 -62.80 -7.41 -46.19
C GLU A 245 -61.62 -6.44 -45.87
N GLY A 246 -60.67 -6.74 -44.97
CA GLY A 246 -60.57 -7.87 -44.03
C GLY A 246 -59.19 -8.02 -43.35
N SER A 247 -59.15 -8.68 -42.17
CA SER A 247 -58.00 -9.40 -41.55
C SER A 247 -56.63 -8.67 -41.43
N THR A 248 -56.10 -8.26 -40.27
CA THR A 248 -55.72 -9.02 -39.04
C THR A 248 -54.91 -8.07 -38.10
N SER A 249 -54.54 -8.33 -36.82
CA SER A 249 -55.01 -9.20 -35.71
C SER A 249 -54.24 -8.79 -34.41
N ALA A 250 -54.68 -9.27 -33.23
CA ALA A 250 -54.08 -9.17 -31.87
C ALA A 250 -53.77 -7.75 -31.30
N ARG A 251 -54.46 -7.22 -30.28
CA ARG A 251 -54.68 -7.63 -28.87
C ARG A 251 -53.47 -7.45 -27.92
N THR A 252 -53.62 -6.50 -26.98
CA THR A 252 -53.43 -6.52 -25.50
C THR A 252 -52.74 -5.26 -24.98
N ARG A 253 -52.92 -4.79 -23.74
CA ARG A 253 -54.04 -4.75 -22.75
C ARG A 253 -53.43 -4.20 -21.45
N GLU A 254 -53.96 -3.09 -20.91
CA GLU A 254 -53.76 -2.62 -19.51
C GLU A 254 -52.29 -2.40 -19.07
N GLU A 255 -51.96 -1.87 -17.89
CA GLU A 255 -52.59 -0.87 -17.00
C GLU A 255 -51.48 -0.34 -16.07
N SER A 256 -51.69 0.82 -15.46
CA SER A 256 -50.84 1.38 -14.41
C SER A 256 -50.65 0.46 -13.20
N GLY A 257 -49.45 0.43 -12.61
CA GLY A 257 -49.21 -0.21 -11.32
C GLY A 257 -47.86 0.16 -10.71
N GLU A 258 -47.90 0.84 -9.57
CA GLU A 258 -46.79 0.86 -8.59
C GLU A 258 -46.60 -0.54 -7.98
N LEU A 259 -45.56 -0.66 -7.14
CA LEU A 259 -45.15 -1.70 -6.17
C LEU A 259 -43.73 -2.19 -6.50
N ASN A 260 -42.84 -2.47 -5.56
CA ASN A 260 -42.70 -2.25 -4.12
C ASN A 260 -41.33 -2.89 -3.81
N GLU A 261 -40.39 -2.17 -3.20
CA GLU A 261 -39.16 -2.80 -2.70
C GLU A 261 -39.48 -3.50 -1.37
N GLU A 262 -39.11 -4.77 -1.18
CA GLU A 262 -38.73 -5.40 0.11
C GLU A 262 -38.54 -6.92 -0.02
N HIS A 263 -37.52 -7.46 0.68
CA HIS A 263 -37.21 -8.90 0.89
C HIS A 263 -36.84 -9.73 -0.37
N GLU A 264 -36.13 -10.85 -0.28
CA GLU A 264 -35.91 -11.77 0.85
C GLU A 264 -34.50 -12.43 0.81
N GLU A 265 -33.97 -12.84 1.96
CA GLU A 265 -32.77 -13.70 2.07
C GLU A 265 -33.13 -15.17 1.74
N GLY A 266 -32.21 -15.98 1.19
CA GLY A 266 -32.54 -17.38 0.92
C GLY A 266 -31.43 -18.24 0.31
N GLU A 267 -30.78 -19.04 1.15
CA GLU A 267 -29.83 -20.11 0.79
C GLU A 267 -30.48 -21.22 -0.08
N ASN A 268 -29.74 -21.85 -1.01
CA ASN A 268 -29.28 -23.25 -0.87
C ASN A 268 -28.59 -23.82 -2.13
N ASP A 269 -27.77 -24.85 -1.90
CA ASP A 269 -27.03 -25.64 -2.89
C ASP A 269 -27.93 -26.40 -3.90
N ARG A 270 -27.40 -26.68 -5.10
CA ARG A 270 -27.16 -28.05 -5.60
C ARG A 270 -26.49 -28.16 -6.97
N ASP A 271 -25.84 -29.30 -7.16
CA ASP A 271 -25.05 -29.71 -8.32
C ASP A 271 -25.86 -29.93 -9.62
N SER A 272 -25.23 -29.69 -10.77
CA SER A 272 -25.20 -30.66 -11.88
C SER A 272 -24.17 -30.30 -12.96
N ASP A 273 -23.30 -31.25 -13.31
CA ASP A 273 -22.45 -31.21 -14.50
C ASP A 273 -23.23 -31.26 -15.84
N ASP A 274 -22.74 -30.59 -16.89
CA ASP A 274 -22.50 -31.19 -18.23
C ASP A 274 -21.90 -30.19 -19.27
N ILE A 275 -20.55 -30.22 -19.44
CA ILE A 275 -19.78 -30.67 -20.64
C ILE A 275 -20.33 -30.32 -22.07
N PRO A 276 -19.52 -30.12 -23.16
CA PRO A 276 -18.10 -29.75 -23.38
C PRO A 276 -17.87 -28.59 -24.40
N LEU A 277 -16.60 -28.19 -24.64
CA LEU A 277 -15.97 -27.80 -25.93
C LEU A 277 -14.57 -27.21 -25.62
N ALA A 278 -13.45 -27.41 -26.33
CA ALA A 278 -12.90 -28.39 -27.26
C ALA A 278 -11.46 -27.90 -27.63
N HIS A 279 -10.66 -28.74 -28.28
CA HIS A 279 -9.40 -28.39 -28.98
C HIS A 279 -8.13 -28.00 -28.19
N THR A 280 -7.52 -29.05 -27.64
CA THR A 280 -6.12 -29.44 -27.91
C THR A 280 -5.27 -28.50 -28.80
N LEU A 281 -4.38 -27.72 -28.16
CA LEU A 281 -3.27 -27.04 -28.84
C LEU A 281 -2.02 -27.94 -28.92
N ASN A 282 -1.18 -27.67 -29.92
CA ASN A 282 -0.21 -28.61 -30.48
C ASN A 282 1.09 -28.73 -29.64
N ALA A 283 1.31 -29.88 -29.01
CA ALA A 283 2.48 -30.16 -28.15
C ALA A 283 3.84 -30.21 -28.90
N GLY A 284 3.87 -30.07 -30.22
CA GLY A 284 5.09 -29.97 -31.04
C GLY A 284 5.58 -28.54 -31.33
N ALA A 285 4.87 -27.50 -30.88
CA ALA A 285 5.22 -26.11 -31.17
C ALA A 285 6.47 -25.68 -30.38
N ARG A 286 7.56 -25.34 -31.08
CA ARG A 286 8.77 -24.78 -30.45
C ARG A 286 8.48 -23.35 -29.95
N PRO A 287 8.90 -22.99 -28.72
CA PRO A 287 8.74 -21.63 -28.22
C PRO A 287 9.53 -20.63 -29.08
N PHE A 288 8.92 -19.49 -29.38
CA PHE A 288 9.54 -18.40 -30.12
C PHE A 288 10.55 -17.68 -29.23
N VAL A 289 11.83 -17.67 -29.63
CA VAL A 289 12.91 -16.97 -28.91
C VAL A 289 13.37 -15.79 -29.76
N PRO A 290 13.15 -14.53 -29.34
CA PRO A 290 13.64 -13.37 -30.06
C PRO A 290 15.18 -13.35 -30.05
N SER A 291 15.80 -13.49 -31.22
CA SER A 291 17.26 -13.46 -31.37
C SER A 291 17.80 -12.03 -31.30
N THR A 292 19.01 -11.91 -30.77
CA THR A 292 19.72 -10.65 -30.48
C THR A 292 19.84 -9.69 -31.67
N SER A 293 19.34 -8.46 -31.52
CA SER A 293 19.75 -7.33 -32.35
C SER A 293 20.91 -6.59 -31.69
N ARG A 294 22.13 -6.80 -32.22
CA ARG A 294 23.30 -5.97 -31.91
C ARG A 294 23.16 -4.64 -32.65
N THR A 295 22.78 -3.57 -31.97
CA THR A 295 22.81 -2.22 -32.56
C THR A 295 24.22 -1.63 -32.43
N SER A 296 25.00 -1.73 -33.50
CA SER A 296 26.27 -1.04 -33.65
C SER A 296 26.05 0.47 -33.83
N THR A 297 26.54 1.28 -32.90
CA THR A 297 26.59 2.74 -33.07
C THR A 297 27.80 3.14 -33.94
N PRO A 298 27.64 4.01 -34.96
CA PRO A 298 28.73 4.41 -35.84
C PRO A 298 29.60 5.52 -35.21
N VAL A 299 30.90 5.47 -35.52
CA VAL A 299 31.91 6.47 -35.14
C VAL A 299 31.85 7.66 -36.10
N ILE A 300 31.92 8.89 -35.58
CA ILE A 300 32.19 10.12 -36.34
C ILE A 300 33.59 10.62 -35.98
N PRO A 301 34.50 10.84 -36.95
CA PRO A 301 35.83 11.38 -36.70
C PRO A 301 35.87 12.91 -36.88
N MET A 302 36.52 13.62 -35.96
CA MET A 302 37.04 14.97 -36.21
C MET A 302 38.49 15.09 -35.70
N SER A 303 39.34 15.69 -36.54
CA SER A 303 40.79 15.85 -36.32
C SER A 303 41.13 16.94 -35.30
N GLY A 304 42.26 16.80 -34.58
CA GLY A 304 42.76 17.82 -33.66
C GLY A 304 44.12 17.49 -33.04
N SER A 305 45.19 17.67 -33.81
CA SER A 305 46.61 17.50 -33.47
C SER A 305 47.05 17.90 -32.04
N ASN A 306 47.80 17.03 -31.34
CA ASN A 306 49.23 17.24 -31.05
C ASN A 306 49.84 16.13 -30.17
N SER A 307 50.89 15.49 -30.69
CA SER A 307 51.92 14.75 -29.91
C SER A 307 53.24 15.52 -30.06
N PRO A 308 54.21 15.40 -29.13
CA PRO A 308 55.07 14.20 -29.13
C PRO A 308 55.50 13.68 -27.74
N ALA A 309 55.75 12.37 -27.68
CA ALA A 309 56.57 11.69 -26.66
C ALA A 309 58.08 11.75 -27.08
N PRO A 310 59.06 11.05 -26.46
CA PRO A 310 59.03 10.12 -25.31
C PRO A 310 60.21 10.29 -24.31
N ILE A 311 60.35 9.38 -23.31
CA ILE A 311 61.57 8.58 -22.97
C ILE A 311 61.32 7.71 -21.70
N PRO A 312 61.94 6.52 -21.54
CA PRO A 312 61.60 5.52 -20.49
C PRO A 312 62.72 5.27 -19.44
N SER A 313 62.61 4.15 -18.69
CA SER A 313 63.44 3.63 -17.57
C SER A 313 63.00 4.12 -16.17
N VAL A 314 63.17 3.40 -15.05
CA VAL A 314 64.11 2.29 -14.67
C VAL A 314 63.38 1.18 -13.87
N ARG A 315 63.93 -0.05 -13.88
CA ARG A 315 63.51 -1.18 -13.01
C ARG A 315 64.14 -1.06 -11.60
N VAL A 316 63.40 -1.41 -10.55
CA VAL A 316 63.98 -2.01 -9.34
C VAL A 316 63.11 -3.21 -8.96
N SER A 317 63.76 -4.26 -8.48
CA SER A 317 63.20 -5.59 -8.25
C SER A 317 63.07 -5.88 -6.74
N ASP A 318 62.54 -7.08 -6.47
CA ASP A 318 62.84 -7.94 -5.32
C ASP A 318 61.96 -7.84 -4.05
N GLU A 319 61.44 -9.04 -3.71
CA GLU A 319 61.18 -9.59 -2.37
C GLU A 319 60.08 -8.95 -1.49
N ASP A 320 58.88 -9.56 -1.51
CA ASP A 320 58.58 -10.54 -0.45
C ASP A 320 57.53 -11.57 -0.89
N ASP A 321 57.69 -12.81 -0.43
CA ASP A 321 57.13 -14.02 -1.03
C ASP A 321 56.26 -14.79 -0.02
N ILE A 322 54.93 -14.79 -0.20
CA ILE A 322 53.98 -15.59 0.60
C ILE A 322 52.95 -16.24 -0.32
N GLU A 323 53.43 -17.18 -1.13
CA GLU A 323 52.62 -18.23 -1.76
C GLU A 323 52.04 -19.16 -0.68
N MET A 324 50.71 -19.16 -0.47
CA MET A 324 50.04 -20.19 0.33
C MET A 324 48.66 -20.57 -0.24
N GLY A 325 48.63 -21.68 -0.98
CA GLY A 325 47.53 -22.64 -0.90
C GLY A 325 46.40 -22.52 -1.91
N GLU A 326 46.67 -22.84 -3.18
CA GLU A 326 45.63 -23.42 -4.04
C GLU A 326 45.26 -24.82 -3.52
N LEU A 327 43.98 -25.06 -3.21
CA LEU A 327 43.42 -26.41 -3.07
C LEU A 327 42.44 -26.66 -4.21
N ALA A 328 42.95 -27.26 -5.28
CA ALA A 328 42.13 -27.82 -6.35
C ALA A 328 41.70 -29.25 -5.99
N GLU A 329 40.39 -29.51 -5.99
CA GLU A 329 39.84 -30.87 -6.09
C GLU A 329 38.69 -30.89 -7.10
N GLU A 330 38.92 -31.57 -8.24
CA GLU A 330 37.86 -31.97 -9.18
C GLU A 330 37.45 -33.46 -8.93
N PRO A 331 36.57 -34.12 -9.71
CA PRO A 331 35.23 -34.41 -9.18
C PRO A 331 34.80 -35.89 -9.31
N LYS A 332 33.53 -36.17 -8.91
CA LYS A 332 32.61 -37.33 -9.17
C LYS A 332 32.07 -37.87 -7.83
N VAL A 333 30.79 -38.23 -7.61
CA VAL A 333 29.85 -39.11 -8.34
C VAL A 333 28.38 -38.72 -7.98
N LYS A 334 27.39 -39.29 -8.68
CA LYS A 334 25.94 -38.98 -8.66
C LYS A 334 25.12 -39.65 -7.53
N LYS A 335 23.90 -39.09 -7.29
CA LYS A 335 22.74 -39.58 -6.50
C LYS A 335 22.92 -39.43 -4.97
N LYS A 336 21.88 -39.15 -4.17
CA LYS A 336 20.43 -39.44 -4.32
C LYS A 336 19.58 -38.33 -3.63
N ALA A 337 18.28 -38.30 -3.90
CA ALA A 337 17.33 -37.28 -3.43
C ALA A 337 17.20 -37.17 -1.89
N ARG A 338 16.93 -35.94 -1.41
CA ARG A 338 16.08 -35.67 -0.25
C ARG A 338 15.22 -34.46 -0.58
N GLU A 339 13.95 -34.77 -0.80
CA GLU A 339 12.80 -33.87 -0.77
C GLU A 339 12.60 -33.48 0.71
N GLU A 340 12.49 -32.18 0.98
CA GLU A 340 12.14 -31.68 2.31
C GLU A 340 11.28 -30.44 2.10
N GLU A 341 9.98 -30.62 2.33
CA GLU A 341 8.97 -29.56 2.26
C GLU A 341 9.23 -28.58 3.40
N LEU A 342 9.57 -27.33 3.07
CA LEU A 342 9.52 -26.23 4.02
C LEU A 342 8.18 -25.52 3.84
N GLU A 343 7.23 -26.03 4.62
CA GLU A 343 5.88 -25.52 4.87
C GLU A 343 5.92 -24.01 5.18
N GLU A 344 5.47 -23.18 4.23
CA GLU A 344 5.38 -21.73 4.43
C GLU A 344 4.20 -21.43 5.36
N GLY A 345 4.51 -20.94 6.57
CA GLY A 345 3.53 -20.76 7.64
C GLY A 345 2.46 -19.70 7.33
N GLU A 346 1.20 -20.08 7.54
CA GLU A 346 0.04 -19.21 7.45
C GLU A 346 0.06 -18.13 8.53
N ALA A 347 0.15 -16.85 8.12
CA ALA A 347 0.00 -15.71 9.02
C ALA A 347 -1.44 -15.18 8.98
N SER A 348 -2.32 -15.79 9.77
CA SER A 348 -3.67 -15.25 10.02
C SER A 348 -3.60 -14.10 11.03
N ASP A 349 -3.68 -12.86 10.54
CA ASP A 349 -3.94 -11.68 11.37
C ASP A 349 -5.44 -11.61 11.68
N MET A 350 -5.83 -12.03 12.88
CA MET A 350 -7.20 -11.93 13.38
C MET A 350 -7.28 -10.99 14.58
N SER A 351 -8.30 -10.11 14.53
CA SER A 351 -8.84 -9.32 15.65
C SER A 351 -7.89 -8.38 16.38
N SER A 352 -7.98 -7.09 16.02
CA SER A 352 -7.79 -5.99 16.96
C SER A 352 -9.12 -5.24 17.10
N GLU A 353 -9.96 -5.72 18.02
CA GLU A 353 -11.17 -5.00 18.42
C GLU A 353 -10.88 -3.99 19.52
N LEU A 354 -11.64 -2.90 19.48
CA LEU A 354 -11.61 -1.76 20.38
C LEU A 354 -11.59 -2.16 21.87
N SER A 355 -10.90 -1.35 22.66
CA SER A 355 -11.17 -1.22 24.10
C SER A 355 -11.23 0.26 24.43
N ASP A 356 -12.44 0.82 24.37
CA ASP A 356 -12.73 2.15 24.92
C ASP A 356 -12.69 2.08 26.46
N PRO A 357 -12.12 3.10 27.14
CA PRO A 357 -12.13 3.17 28.60
C PRO A 357 -13.53 3.57 29.13
N PRO A 358 -13.96 3.06 30.30
CA PRO A 358 -15.23 3.46 30.89
C PRO A 358 -15.17 4.87 31.50
N ASP A 359 -16.21 5.67 31.27
CA ASP A 359 -16.51 6.92 31.99
C ASP A 359 -17.13 6.62 33.37
N ASP A 360 -16.48 7.08 34.45
CA ASP A 360 -17.10 7.62 35.69
C ASP A 360 -16.06 8.43 36.52
#